data_AF-A0A448TBL1-F1
#
_entry.id   AF-A0A448TBL1-F1
#
_cell.length_a   1.000
_cell.length_b   1.000
_cell.length_c   1.000
_cell.angle_alpha   90.00
_cell.angle_beta   90.00
_cell.angle_gamma   90.00
#
_symmetry.space_group_name_H-M   'P 1'
#
loop_
_entity.id
_entity.type
_entity.pdbx_description
1 polymer ?
#
loop_
_entity_poly.entity_id
_entity_poly.type
_entity_poly.pdbx_seq_one_letter_code
_entity_poly.pdbx_strand_id
1 'polypeptide(L)'
;MKSILTTTVFLLIVATQPGIAATYCRSDIFMGKASFCLGATDANNFPVRQANGSYWDCDIFFGIANYCHRLSDRKQFPVKQSDGSYRNCNISMGKVRFCQGVAEAKNFPVAAD
;
A
#
# COMPACT_ATOMS: atom_id res chain seq x y z
N MET A 1 16.58 10.52 60.97
CA MET A 1 16.08 9.59 59.94
C MET A 1 15.53 10.43 58.79
N LYS A 2 16.24 10.53 57.67
CA LYS A 2 15.83 11.30 56.49
C LYS A 2 15.47 10.30 55.38
N SER A 3 14.18 10.08 55.14
CA SER A 3 13.71 9.22 54.05
C SER A 3 13.72 10.00 52.74
N ILE A 4 14.53 9.54 51.78
CA ILE A 4 14.57 10.06 50.42
C ILE A 4 13.56 9.24 49.62
N LEU A 5 12.44 9.86 49.23
CA LEU A 5 11.43 9.28 48.36
C LEU A 5 11.89 9.43 46.91
N THR A 6 12.40 8.34 46.33
CA THR A 6 12.69 8.23 44.89
C THR A 6 11.41 7.87 44.14
N THR A 7 10.80 8.84 43.48
CA THR A 7 9.64 8.64 42.60
C THR A 7 10.12 8.21 41.21
N THR A 8 9.95 6.93 40.87
CA THR A 8 10.22 6.41 39.53
C THR A 8 9.09 6.78 38.58
N VAL A 9 9.38 7.64 37.61
CA VAL A 9 8.49 8.00 36.51
C VAL A 9 8.48 6.86 35.48
N PHE A 10 7.34 6.18 35.33
CA PHE A 10 7.11 5.23 34.23
C PHE A 10 6.81 6.01 32.95
N LEU A 11 7.76 6.07 32.02
CA LEU A 11 7.50 6.51 30.65
C LEU A 11 6.76 5.40 29.89
N LEU A 12 5.47 5.58 29.67
CA LEU A 12 4.70 4.83 28.68
C LEU A 12 5.09 5.31 27.29
N ILE A 13 5.99 4.58 26.63
CA ILE A 13 6.26 4.77 25.19
C ILE A 13 5.08 4.16 24.44
N VAL A 14 4.10 4.98 24.10
CA VAL A 14 3.09 4.63 23.09
C VAL A 14 3.82 4.56 21.76
N ALA A 15 3.97 3.34 21.23
CA ALA A 15 4.44 3.13 19.88
C ALA A 15 3.36 3.62 18.91
N THR A 16 3.39 4.90 18.53
CA THR A 16 2.65 5.39 17.38
C THR A 16 3.32 4.79 16.15
N GLN A 17 2.73 3.74 15.58
CA GLN A 17 3.14 3.26 14.25
C GLN A 17 2.89 4.41 13.27
N PRO A 18 3.92 4.99 12.61
CA PRO A 18 3.70 5.91 11.52
C PRO A 18 3.34 5.07 10.29
N GLY A 19 2.15 4.48 10.28
CA GLY A 19 1.52 4.03 9.06
C GLY A 19 0.97 5.27 8.38
N ILE A 20 1.81 6.01 7.65
CA ILE A 20 1.30 6.93 6.63
C ILE A 20 0.58 6.01 5.65
N ALA A 21 -0.74 5.91 5.77
CA ALA A 21 -1.53 5.17 4.81
C ALA A 21 -1.20 5.76 3.44
N ALA A 22 -0.63 4.94 2.55
CA ALA A 22 -0.42 5.38 1.17
C ALA A 22 -1.77 5.86 0.66
N THR A 23 -1.86 7.13 0.28
CA THR A 23 -3.09 7.68 -0.26
C THR A 23 -3.24 7.15 -1.67
N TYR A 24 -4.34 6.48 -1.97
CA TYR A 24 -4.65 5.94 -3.28
C TYR A 24 -5.57 6.91 -4.02
N CYS A 25 -5.22 7.18 -5.27
CA CYS A 25 -6.05 7.96 -6.17
C CYS A 25 -6.46 7.10 -7.37
N ARG A 26 -7.50 7.54 -8.06
CA ARG A 26 -7.91 6.96 -9.33
C ARG A 26 -7.07 7.54 -10.45
N SER A 27 -6.46 6.68 -11.27
CA SER A 27 -5.66 7.09 -12.42
C SER A 27 -5.82 6.08 -13.57
N ASP A 28 -5.65 6.54 -14.81
CA ASP A 28 -5.52 5.63 -15.94
C ASP A 28 -4.05 5.25 -16.11
N ILE A 29 -3.77 3.96 -16.27
CA ILE A 29 -2.47 3.46 -16.68
C ILE A 29 -2.51 3.25 -18.19
N PHE A 30 -1.68 4.00 -18.90
CA PHE A 30 -1.49 3.87 -20.34
C PHE A 30 -0.01 3.71 -20.68
N MET A 31 0.32 2.71 -21.50
CA MET A 31 1.69 2.34 -21.86
C MET A 31 2.60 2.17 -20.63
N GLY A 32 2.05 1.61 -19.55
CA GLY A 32 2.75 1.41 -18.29
C GLY A 32 3.07 2.69 -17.52
N LYS A 33 2.40 3.80 -17.79
CA LYS A 33 2.52 5.05 -17.02
C LYS A 33 1.16 5.45 -16.47
N ALA A 34 1.10 5.74 -15.18
CA ALA A 34 -0.08 6.33 -14.58
C ALA A 34 -0.23 7.78 -15.05
N SER A 35 -1.45 8.16 -15.43
CA SER A 35 -1.84 9.55 -15.67
C SER A 35 -2.02 10.28 -14.34
N PHE A 36 -2.41 11.55 -14.41
CA PHE A 36 -2.68 12.35 -13.22
C PHE A 36 -3.82 11.75 -12.37
N CYS A 37 -3.72 11.93 -11.06
CA CYS A 37 -4.77 11.54 -10.13
C CYS A 37 -6.07 12.31 -10.40
N LEU A 38 -7.17 11.59 -10.53
CA LEU A 38 -8.53 12.14 -10.73
C LEU A 38 -9.31 12.33 -9.42
N GLY A 39 -8.68 12.04 -8.29
CA GLY A 39 -9.29 12.09 -6.95
C GLY A 39 -9.11 10.79 -6.20
N ALA A 40 -9.58 10.76 -4.94
CA ALA A 40 -9.55 9.58 -4.10
C ALA A 40 -10.31 8.40 -4.76
N THR A 41 -9.88 7.19 -4.46
CA THR A 41 -10.53 5.97 -5.00
C THR A 41 -11.04 5.08 -3.87
N ASP A 42 -12.10 4.35 -4.18
CA ASP A 42 -12.61 3.26 -3.37
C ASP A 42 -12.38 1.95 -4.11
N ALA A 43 -11.91 0.91 -3.43
CA ALA A 43 -11.69 -0.40 -4.01
C ALA A 43 -11.66 -1.47 -2.92
N ASN A 44 -12.45 -2.52 -3.08
CA ASN A 44 -12.45 -3.63 -2.13
C ASN A 44 -11.45 -4.71 -2.55
N ASN A 45 -10.85 -5.38 -1.56
CA ASN A 45 -9.94 -6.52 -1.76
C ASN A 45 -8.81 -6.18 -2.75
N PHE A 46 -8.28 -4.96 -2.74
CA PHE A 46 -7.27 -4.48 -3.66
C PHE A 46 -5.84 -4.82 -3.18
N PRO A 47 -4.94 -5.30 -4.05
CA PRO A 47 -3.55 -5.54 -3.68
C PRO A 47 -2.79 -4.24 -3.34
N VAL A 48 -2.46 -4.06 -2.06
CA VAL A 48 -1.73 -2.91 -1.52
C VAL A 48 -0.35 -3.35 -1.06
N ARG A 49 0.69 -2.65 -1.52
CA ARG A 49 2.09 -2.92 -1.14
C ARG A 49 2.35 -2.40 0.27
N GLN A 50 2.72 -3.30 1.17
CA GLN A 50 3.09 -2.98 2.55
C GLN A 50 4.55 -2.53 2.65
N ALA A 51 4.92 -1.95 3.79
CA ALA A 51 6.28 -1.49 4.06
C ALA A 51 7.34 -2.61 3.94
N ASN A 52 6.97 -3.85 4.28
CA ASN A 52 7.84 -5.02 4.14
C ASN A 52 7.94 -5.55 2.68
N GLY A 53 7.31 -4.86 1.72
CA GLY A 53 7.32 -5.21 0.30
C GLY A 53 6.31 -6.27 -0.12
N SER A 54 5.58 -6.90 0.82
CA SER A 54 4.50 -7.83 0.50
C SER A 54 3.22 -7.11 0.07
N TYR A 55 2.45 -7.73 -0.80
CA TYR A 55 1.12 -7.29 -1.22
C TYR A 55 0.06 -7.98 -0.39
N TRP A 56 -0.83 -7.20 0.21
CA TRP A 56 -1.99 -7.67 0.94
C TRP A 56 -3.26 -7.18 0.26
N ASP A 57 -4.29 -8.02 0.24
CA ASP A 57 -5.60 -7.57 -0.18
C ASP A 57 -6.21 -6.70 0.95
N CYS A 58 -6.49 -5.44 0.64
CA CYS A 58 -7.01 -4.43 1.55
C CYS A 58 -8.24 -3.75 0.94
N ASP A 59 -9.07 -3.13 1.77
CA ASP A 59 -10.13 -2.26 1.29
C ASP A 59 -9.65 -0.81 1.31
N ILE A 60 -9.86 -0.10 0.22
CA ILE A 60 -9.51 1.31 0.06
C ILE A 60 -10.81 2.10 0.17
N PHE A 61 -10.84 3.05 1.10
CA PHE A 61 -11.95 3.99 1.30
C PHE A 61 -11.43 5.41 1.37
N PHE A 62 -11.96 6.30 0.53
CA PHE A 62 -11.48 7.67 0.35
C PHE A 62 -9.96 7.73 0.11
N GLY A 63 -9.44 6.77 -0.66
CA GLY A 63 -8.01 6.63 -0.93
C GLY A 63 -7.19 6.06 0.22
N ILE A 64 -7.78 5.76 1.36
CA ILE A 64 -7.05 5.21 2.51
C ILE A 64 -7.20 3.69 2.50
N ALA A 65 -6.08 2.98 2.33
CA ALA A 65 -6.04 1.54 2.46
C ALA A 65 -6.18 1.12 3.93
N ASN A 66 -7.19 0.31 4.22
CA ASN A 66 -7.53 -0.24 5.53
C ASN A 66 -7.90 -1.73 5.40
N TYR A 67 -8.11 -2.40 6.53
CA TYR A 67 -8.63 -3.78 6.56
C TYR A 67 -7.85 -4.79 5.69
N CYS A 68 -6.52 -4.72 5.73
CA CYS A 68 -5.64 -5.67 5.05
C CYS A 68 -5.67 -7.04 5.73
N HIS A 69 -6.25 -8.05 5.07
CA HIS A 69 -6.65 -9.28 5.77
C HIS A 69 -5.95 -10.54 5.26
N ARG A 70 -5.39 -10.55 4.06
CA ARG A 70 -4.60 -11.69 3.55
C ARG A 70 -3.53 -11.27 2.57
N LEU A 71 -2.53 -12.15 2.41
CA LEU A 71 -1.57 -12.05 1.31
C LEU A 71 -2.31 -12.14 -0.04
N SER A 72 -1.92 -11.30 -0.98
CA SER A 72 -2.58 -11.21 -2.28
C SER A 72 -2.10 -12.31 -3.23
N ASP A 73 -3.03 -12.87 -4.01
CA ASP A 73 -2.77 -13.81 -5.10
C ASP A 73 -3.51 -13.31 -6.36
N ARG A 74 -2.75 -12.75 -7.32
CA ARG A 74 -3.30 -12.11 -8.53
C ARG A 74 -2.48 -12.47 -9.75
N LYS A 75 -3.14 -12.66 -10.88
CA LYS A 75 -2.50 -12.83 -12.19
C LYS A 75 -2.59 -11.53 -12.96
N GLN A 76 -1.50 -11.17 -13.66
CA GLN A 76 -1.44 -10.00 -14.55
C GLN A 76 -1.94 -8.69 -13.91
N PHE A 77 -1.63 -8.48 -12.63
CA PHE A 77 -2.02 -7.27 -11.92
C PHE A 77 -1.03 -6.12 -12.20
N PRO A 78 -1.49 -4.88 -12.45
CA PRO A 78 -0.59 -3.74 -12.60
C PRO A 78 0.22 -3.47 -11.33
N VAL A 79 1.54 -3.58 -11.43
CA VAL A 79 2.47 -3.31 -10.32
C VAL A 79 3.48 -2.26 -10.75
N LYS A 80 3.62 -1.21 -9.93
CA LYS A 80 4.65 -0.19 -10.08
C LYS A 80 6.05 -0.79 -9.82
N GLN A 81 6.93 -0.66 -10.79
CA GLN A 81 8.33 -1.08 -10.74
C GLN A 81 9.20 0.05 -10.19
N SER A 82 10.47 -0.25 -9.88
CA SER A 82 11.43 0.74 -9.37
C SER A 82 11.76 1.86 -10.36
N ASP A 83 11.57 1.64 -11.67
CA ASP A 83 11.71 2.65 -12.73
C ASP A 83 10.45 3.53 -12.91
N GLY A 84 9.46 3.36 -12.04
CA GLY A 84 8.18 4.07 -12.06
C GLY A 84 7.21 3.60 -13.14
N SER A 85 7.53 2.58 -13.95
CA SER A 85 6.58 1.98 -14.88
C SER A 85 5.65 0.99 -14.17
N TYR A 86 4.45 0.80 -14.72
CA TYR A 86 3.52 -0.26 -14.32
C TYR A 86 3.63 -1.42 -15.31
N ARG A 87 3.80 -2.63 -14.77
CA ARG A 87 3.84 -3.87 -15.54
C ARG A 87 2.82 -4.85 -15.02
N ASN A 88 2.31 -5.71 -15.91
CA ASN A 88 1.38 -6.77 -15.50
C ASN A 88 2.16 -7.90 -14.84
N CYS A 89 1.95 -8.08 -13.54
CA CYS A 89 2.70 -9.03 -12.74
C CYS A 89 1.80 -10.08 -12.10
N ASN A 90 2.36 -11.28 -11.93
CA ASN A 90 1.79 -12.29 -11.06
C ASN A 90 2.25 -12.03 -9.63
N ILE A 91 1.28 -11.83 -8.75
CA ILE A 91 1.47 -11.79 -7.31
C ILE A 91 1.07 -13.17 -6.79
N SER A 92 1.95 -13.81 -6.03
CA SER A 92 1.64 -15.06 -5.36
C SER A 92 2.15 -15.06 -3.92
N MET A 93 1.27 -15.40 -2.98
CA MET A 93 1.51 -15.30 -1.54
C MET A 93 2.08 -13.92 -1.16
N GLY A 94 1.47 -12.87 -1.73
CA GLY A 94 1.85 -11.48 -1.51
C GLY A 94 3.21 -11.08 -2.12
N LYS A 95 3.87 -11.94 -2.89
CA LYS A 95 5.14 -11.62 -3.54
C LYS A 95 4.96 -11.48 -5.04
N VAL A 96 5.49 -10.40 -5.61
CA VAL A 96 5.62 -10.24 -7.06
C VAL A 96 6.62 -11.28 -7.56
N ARG A 97 6.23 -12.08 -8.56
CA ARG A 97 7.06 -13.16 -9.11
C ARG A 97 7.52 -12.88 -10.53
N PHE A 98 6.57 -12.80 -11.45
CA PHE A 98 6.84 -12.64 -12.87
C PHE A 98 6.08 -11.43 -13.40
N CYS A 99 6.77 -10.54 -14.10
CA CYS A 99 6.22 -9.34 -14.69
C CYS A 99 6.44 -9.34 -16.19
N GLN A 100 5.37 -9.15 -16.96
CA GLN A 100 5.39 -9.18 -18.41
C GLN A 100 4.52 -8.08 -19.01
N GLY A 101 4.97 -7.55 -20.15
CA GLY A 101 4.30 -6.44 -20.81
C GLY A 101 4.24 -5.16 -19.98
N VAL A 102 3.73 -4.11 -20.62
CA VAL A 102 3.29 -2.89 -19.94
C VAL A 102 1.86 -3.08 -19.46
N ALA A 103 1.50 -2.44 -18.35
CA ALA A 103 0.13 -2.46 -17.87
C ALA A 103 -0.74 -1.42 -18.61
N GLU A 104 -2.01 -1.79 -18.78
CA GLU A 104 -3.07 -0.94 -19.32
C GLU A 104 -4.27 -1.09 -18.39
N ALA A 105 -4.73 -0.02 -17.77
CA ALA A 105 -5.86 -0.08 -16.85
C ALA A 105 -6.57 1.28 -16.79
N LYS A 106 -7.91 1.28 -16.78
CA LYS A 106 -8.69 2.50 -16.59
C LYS A 106 -9.17 2.61 -15.15
N ASN A 107 -9.23 3.82 -14.63
CA ASN A 107 -9.71 4.11 -13.28
C ASN A 107 -9.07 3.23 -12.19
N PHE A 108 -7.78 2.97 -12.32
CA PHE A 108 -7.03 2.06 -11.46
C PHE A 108 -6.55 2.78 -10.18
N PRO A 109 -6.66 2.14 -9.00
CA PRO A 109 -6.06 2.66 -7.79
C PRO A 109 -4.52 2.69 -7.89
N VAL A 110 -3.94 3.88 -7.89
CA VAL A 110 -2.49 4.08 -7.79
C VAL A 110 -2.16 4.78 -6.48
N ALA A 111 -1.03 4.44 -5.87
CA ALA A 111 -0.52 5.23 -4.75
C ALA A 111 -0.17 6.63 -5.27
N ALA A 112 -0.76 7.65 -4.67
CA ALA A 112 -0.38 9.04 -4.83
C ALA A 112 0.96 9.23 -4.11
N ASP A 113 2.02 9.40 -4.89
CA ASP A 113 3.36 9.72 -4.38
C ASP A 113 3.44 11.19 -3.95
#